data_AF-A0A830BHY2-F1
#
_entry.id   AF-A0A830BHY2-F1
#
_cell.length_a   1.000
_cell.length_b   1.000
_cell.length_c   1.000
_cell.angle_alpha   90.00
_cell.angle_beta   90.00
_cell.angle_gamma   90.00
#
_symmetry.space_group_name_H-M   'P 1'
#
loop_
_entity.id
_entity.type
_entity.pdbx_description
1 polymer ?
#
loop_
_entity_poly.entity_id
_entity_poly.type
_entity_poly.pdbx_seq_one_letter_code
_entity_poly.pdbx_strand_id
1 'polypeptide(L)'
;MVWGDLKREEVLFVHHTFGDLIRAFLDSGLPDEAMRIYDDEMRCSPDPPLSLPFRVILKGLISYHELREKVKDDFLELFPDMVIYDPVEDLFDDEQQWRTESEED
;
A
#
# COMPACT_ATOMS: atom_id res chain seq x y z
N MET A 1 -15.12 -17.40 1.98
CA MET A 1 -14.14 -16.41 1.48
C MET A 1 -12.80 -17.09 1.38
N VAL A 2 -12.06 -16.88 0.29
CA VAL A 2 -10.75 -17.52 0.03
C VAL A 2 -9.80 -17.41 1.24
N TRP A 3 -9.78 -16.27 1.93
CA TRP A 3 -9.00 -16.10 3.15
C TRP A 3 -9.30 -17.11 4.26
N GLY A 4 -10.59 -17.37 4.53
CA GLY A 4 -10.99 -18.34 5.54
C GLY A 4 -10.61 -19.77 5.18
N ASP A 5 -10.54 -20.07 3.88
CA ASP A 5 -10.10 -21.37 3.39
C ASP A 5 -8.58 -21.51 3.54
N LEU A 6 -7.79 -20.47 3.21
CA LEU A 6 -6.34 -20.48 3.40
C LEU A 6 -5.93 -20.64 4.88
N LYS A 7 -6.65 -19.98 5.80
CA LYS A 7 -6.43 -20.15 7.24
C LYS A 7 -6.72 -21.59 7.68
N ARG A 8 -7.78 -22.20 7.14
CA ARG A 8 -8.20 -23.57 7.46
C ARG A 8 -7.18 -24.60 7.00
N GLU A 9 -6.50 -24.33 5.88
CA GLU A 9 -5.44 -25.17 5.33
C GLU A 9 -4.06 -24.91 5.98
N GLU A 10 -3.98 -24.11 7.05
CA GLU A 10 -2.76 -23.82 7.81
C GLU A 10 -1.57 -23.33 6.94
N VAL A 11 -1.87 -22.55 5.89
CA VAL A 11 -0.84 -22.02 5.01
C VAL A 11 0.07 -21.07 5.81
N LEU A 12 1.38 -21.37 5.81
CA LEU A 12 2.39 -20.49 6.38
C LEU A 12 2.63 -19.30 5.45
N PHE A 13 2.14 -18.14 5.86
CA PHE A 13 2.37 -16.90 5.13
C PHE A 13 3.71 -16.29 5.52
N VAL A 14 4.57 -16.13 4.53
CA VAL A 14 5.81 -15.37 4.62
C VAL A 14 5.54 -13.95 4.12
N HIS A 15 6.30 -12.96 4.59
CA HIS A 15 5.95 -11.54 4.41
C HIS A 15 5.74 -11.11 2.94
N HIS A 16 6.35 -11.79 1.96
CA HIS A 16 6.09 -11.54 0.54
C HIS A 16 4.67 -11.93 0.12
N THR A 17 4.11 -13.02 0.68
CA THR A 17 2.77 -13.51 0.37
C THR A 17 1.68 -12.54 0.80
N PHE A 18 1.88 -11.81 1.90
CA PHE A 18 0.92 -10.80 2.34
C PHE A 18 0.78 -9.66 1.32
N GLY A 19 1.89 -9.16 0.76
CA GLY A 19 1.86 -8.10 -0.24
C GLY A 19 1.03 -8.49 -1.48
N ASP A 20 1.26 -9.68 -2.01
CA ASP A 20 0.53 -10.20 -3.18
C ASP A 20 -0.94 -10.49 -2.85
N LEU A 21 -1.22 -11.05 -1.68
CA LEU A 21 -2.57 -11.37 -1.23
C LEU A 21 -3.42 -10.10 -1.06
N ILE A 22 -2.89 -9.11 -0.32
CA ILE A 22 -3.57 -7.83 -0.08
C ILE A 22 -3.79 -7.13 -1.43
N ARG A 23 -2.79 -7.15 -2.34
CA ARG A 23 -2.95 -6.61 -3.68
C ARG A 23 -4.09 -7.27 -4.46
N ALA A 24 -4.23 -8.60 -4.38
CA ALA A 24 -5.32 -9.31 -5.05
C ALA A 24 -6.71 -8.90 -4.54
N PHE A 25 -6.86 -8.63 -3.23
CA PHE A 25 -8.11 -8.08 -2.68
C PHE A 25 -8.37 -6.66 -3.17
N LEU A 26 -7.34 -5.80 -3.20
CA LEU A 26 -7.46 -4.44 -3.74
C LEU A 26 -7.85 -4.44 -5.21
N ASP A 27 -7.22 -5.27 -6.04
CA ASP A 27 -7.54 -5.42 -7.46
C ASP A 27 -8.96 -5.98 -7.69
N SER A 28 -9.53 -6.65 -6.68
CA SER A 28 -10.91 -7.16 -6.68
C SER A 28 -11.93 -6.16 -6.13
N GLY A 29 -11.51 -4.95 -5.76
CA GLY A 29 -12.38 -3.92 -5.19
C GLY A 29 -12.84 -4.22 -3.75
N LEU A 30 -12.04 -4.97 -2.99
CA LEU A 30 -12.31 -5.35 -1.59
C LEU A 30 -11.30 -4.69 -0.63
N PRO A 31 -11.31 -3.36 -0.49
CA PRO A 31 -10.34 -2.64 0.33
C PRO A 31 -10.48 -2.94 1.83
N ASP A 32 -11.70 -3.16 2.33
CA ASP A 32 -11.92 -3.44 3.75
C ASP A 32 -11.30 -4.78 4.16
N GLU A 33 -11.51 -5.84 3.36
CA GLU A 33 -10.84 -7.12 3.56
C GLU A 33 -9.32 -7.02 3.43
N ALA A 34 -8.84 -6.26 2.44
CA ALA A 34 -7.41 -6.03 2.24
C ALA A 34 -6.77 -5.39 3.47
N MET A 35 -7.39 -4.33 4.01
CA MET A 35 -6.88 -3.62 5.16
C MET A 35 -7.01 -4.40 6.46
N ARG A 36 -8.04 -5.24 6.61
CA ARG A 36 -8.11 -6.17 7.74
C ARG A 36 -6.93 -7.15 7.75
N ILE A 37 -6.56 -7.71 6.60
CA ILE A 37 -5.39 -8.61 6.50
C ILE A 37 -4.09 -7.84 6.77
N TYR A 38 -3.99 -6.61 6.27
CA TYR A 38 -2.84 -5.74 6.54
C TYR A 38 -2.64 -5.50 8.05
N ASP A 39 -3.68 -5.06 8.75
CA ASP A 39 -3.62 -4.69 10.17
C ASP A 39 -3.50 -5.91 11.09
N ASP A 40 -4.39 -6.89 10.93
CA ASP A 40 -4.52 -8.00 11.89
C ASP A 40 -3.44 -9.08 11.69
N GLU A 41 -2.84 -9.17 10.50
CA GLU A 41 -1.97 -10.29 10.13
C GLU A 41 -0.58 -9.82 9.72
N MET A 42 -0.47 -8.96 8.70
CA MET A 42 0.85 -8.56 8.17
C MET A 42 1.62 -7.72 9.19
N ARG A 43 0.97 -6.71 9.82
CA ARG A 43 1.62 -5.83 10.81
C ARG A 43 1.91 -6.54 12.13
N CYS A 44 1.16 -7.59 12.46
CA CYS A 44 1.37 -8.41 13.66
C CYS A 44 2.31 -9.60 13.44
N SER A 45 2.84 -9.79 12.24
CA SER A 45 3.78 -10.87 11.93
C SER A 45 5.06 -10.76 12.78
N PRO A 46 5.61 -11.87 13.32
CA PRO A 46 6.88 -11.87 14.03
C PRO A 46 8.09 -11.71 13.10
N ASP A 47 7.90 -11.88 11.80
CA ASP A 47 8.98 -11.74 10.82
C ASP A 47 9.38 -10.27 10.63
N PRO A 48 10.67 -9.97 10.42
CA PRO A 48 11.10 -8.60 10.12
C PRO A 48 10.33 -8.03 8.91
N PRO A 49 9.88 -6.76 8.98
CA PRO A 49 9.14 -6.17 7.89
C PRO A 49 10.00 -6.03 6.64
N LEU A 50 9.40 -6.29 5.47
CA LEU A 50 10.03 -6.10 4.18
C LEU A 50 9.41 -4.90 3.46
N SER A 51 10.23 -4.07 2.83
CA SER A 51 9.76 -2.86 2.16
C SER A 51 8.91 -3.14 0.91
N LEU A 52 9.18 -4.23 0.19
CA LEU A 52 8.51 -4.55 -1.07
C LEU A 52 6.99 -4.79 -0.92
N PRO A 53 6.51 -5.61 0.04
CA PRO A 53 5.08 -5.79 0.31
C PRO A 53 4.32 -4.47 0.51
N PHE A 54 4.86 -3.53 1.28
CA PHE A 54 4.26 -2.22 1.47
C PHE A 54 4.16 -1.44 0.15
N ARG A 55 5.23 -1.44 -0.67
CA ARG A 55 5.21 -0.76 -1.99
C ARG A 55 4.16 -1.34 -2.93
N VAL A 56 3.97 -2.66 -2.91
CA VAL A 56 2.94 -3.35 -3.69
C VAL A 56 1.53 -2.91 -3.23
N ILE A 57 1.32 -2.82 -1.92
CA ILE A 57 0.06 -2.36 -1.32
C ILE A 57 -0.20 -0.88 -1.62
N LEU A 58 0.79 -0.01 -1.46
CA LEU A 58 0.70 1.42 -1.80
C LEU A 58 0.28 1.66 -3.26
N LYS A 59 0.82 0.85 -4.19
CA LYS A 59 0.39 0.87 -5.59
C LYS A 59 -1.08 0.44 -5.75
N GLY A 60 -1.59 -0.41 -4.88
CA GLY A 60 -2.99 -0.88 -4.89
C GLY A 60 -3.96 0.15 -4.34
N LEU A 61 -3.46 1.03 -3.47
CA LEU A 61 -4.25 2.04 -2.78
C LEU A 61 -4.29 3.39 -3.50
N ILE A 62 -3.82 3.49 -4.75
CA ILE A 62 -3.84 4.76 -5.51
C ILE A 62 -5.24 5.38 -5.55
N SER A 63 -6.29 4.56 -5.70
CA SER A 63 -7.69 5.03 -5.71
C SER A 63 -8.32 5.17 -4.31
N TYR A 64 -7.56 4.90 -3.24
CA TYR A 64 -8.00 4.86 -1.86
C TYR A 64 -7.11 5.74 -0.98
N HIS A 65 -7.15 7.06 -1.19
CA HIS A 65 -6.22 8.04 -0.62
C HIS A 65 -6.01 7.91 0.90
N GLU A 66 -7.09 7.82 1.68
CA GLU A 66 -6.99 7.71 3.15
C GLU A 66 -6.25 6.44 3.60
N LEU A 67 -6.54 5.31 2.96
CA LEU A 67 -5.87 4.05 3.24
C LEU A 67 -4.41 4.08 2.77
N ARG A 68 -4.15 4.74 1.63
CA ARG A 68 -2.79 4.90 1.09
C ARG A 68 -1.92 5.71 2.03
N GLU A 69 -2.40 6.84 2.54
CA GLU A 69 -1.64 7.67 3.48
C GLU A 69 -1.33 6.92 4.76
N LYS A 70 -2.30 6.18 5.31
CA LYS A 70 -2.05 5.30 6.47
C LYS A 70 -0.88 4.33 6.21
N VAL A 71 -0.92 3.60 5.09
CA VAL A 71 0.14 2.63 4.75
C VAL A 71 1.47 3.32 4.44
N LYS A 72 1.45 4.55 3.91
CA LYS A 72 2.64 5.38 3.64
C LYS A 72 3.30 5.79 4.96
N ASP A 73 2.52 6.26 5.93
CA ASP A 73 3.01 6.62 7.26
C ASP A 73 3.62 5.39 7.96
N ASP A 74 2.90 4.27 7.99
CA ASP A 74 3.37 3.00 8.56
C ASP A 74 4.69 2.54 7.89
N PHE A 75 4.82 2.74 6.58
CA PHE A 75 6.02 2.40 5.83
C PHE A 75 7.20 3.30 6.20
N LEU A 76 7.00 4.61 6.27
CA LEU A 76 8.06 5.58 6.60
C LEU A 76 8.51 5.46 8.06
N GLU A 77 7.61 5.06 8.97
CA GLU A 77 8.00 4.73 10.36
C GLU A 77 8.96 3.53 10.41
N LEU A 78 8.70 2.50 9.60
CA LEU A 78 9.54 1.31 9.52
C LEU A 78 10.82 1.50 8.71
N PHE A 79 10.78 2.36 7.68
CA PHE A 79 11.84 2.55 6.70
C PHE A 79 12.11 4.06 6.50
N PRO A 80 12.66 4.77 7.50
CA PRO A 80 12.75 6.24 7.51
C PRO A 80 13.64 6.82 6.41
N ASP A 81 14.61 6.04 5.92
CA ASP A 81 15.52 6.48 4.85
C ASP A 81 14.97 6.24 3.43
N MET A 82 13.75 5.70 3.31
CA MET A 82 13.14 5.43 2.02
C MET A 82 12.26 6.58 1.54
N VAL A 83 12.37 6.89 0.25
CA VAL A 83 11.49 7.82 -0.45
C VAL A 83 10.45 7.02 -1.24
N ILE A 84 9.19 7.43 -1.13
CA ILE A 84 8.08 6.91 -1.93
C ILE A 84 7.73 7.96 -2.98
N TYR A 85 7.63 7.54 -4.25
CA TYR A 85 7.02 8.35 -5.30
C TYR A 85 5.53 8.53 -4.98
N ASP A 86 5.07 9.78 -4.91
CA ASP A 86 3.68 10.10 -4.66
C ASP A 86 3.03 10.67 -5.91
N PRO A 87 2.31 9.84 -6.70
CA PRO A 87 1.70 10.30 -7.94
C PRO A 87 0.73 11.45 -7.71
N VAL A 88 0.11 11.57 -6.53
CA VAL A 88 -0.83 12.66 -6.27
C VAL A 88 -0.09 13.96 -6.03
N GLU A 89 0.94 13.97 -5.18
CA GLU A 89 1.75 15.17 -4.96
C GLU A 89 2.49 15.59 -6.24
N ASP A 90 3.05 14.62 -6.98
CA ASP A 90 3.79 14.89 -8.22
C ASP A 90 2.88 15.42 -9.34
N LEU A 91 1.63 14.94 -9.46
CA LEU A 91 0.65 15.50 -10.41
C LEU A 91 0.24 16.93 -10.05
N PHE A 92 0.13 17.26 -8.76
CA PHE A 92 -0.19 18.61 -8.29
C PHE A 92 0.97 19.59 -8.48
N ASP A 93 2.22 19.12 -8.37
CA ASP A 93 3.41 19.93 -8.64
C ASP A 93 3.56 20.21 -10.15
N ASP A 94 3.36 19.20 -11.00
CA ASP A 94 3.30 19.36 -12.46
C ASP A 94 2.18 20.33 -12.88
N GLU A 95 1.03 20.29 -12.18
CA GLU A 95 -0.09 21.20 -12.42
C GLU A 95 0.20 22.68 -12.08
N GLN A 96 0.96 22.92 -11.03
CA GLN A 96 1.36 24.28 -10.66
C GLN A 96 2.46 24.84 -11.56
N GLN A 97 3.35 23.97 -12.03
CA GLN A 97 4.42 24.34 -12.95
C GLN A 97 3.86 24.80 -14.31
N TRP A 98 2.91 24.07 -14.91
CA TRP A 98 2.33 24.51 -16.20
C TRP A 98 1.57 25.83 -16.10
N ARG A 99 0.90 26.09 -14.95
CA ARG A 99 0.17 27.35 -14.74
C ARG A 99 1.12 28.54 -14.70
N THR A 100 2.24 28.36 -14.02
CA THR A 100 3.25 29.42 -13.88
C THR A 100 3.91 29.72 -15.22
N GLU A 101 4.22 28.70 -16.02
CA GLU A 101 4.77 28.87 -17.38
C GLU A 101 3.77 29.48 -18.37
N SER A 102 2.46 29.24 -18.19
CA SER A 102 1.42 29.80 -19.06
C SER A 102 1.03 31.25 -18.74
N GLU A 103 1.40 31.76 -17.57
CA GLU A 103 1.17 33.15 -17.15
C GLU A 103 2.34 34.08 -17.53
N GLU A 104 3.46 33.52 -18.00
CA GLU A 104 4.66 34.25 -18.43
C GLU A 104 4.75 34.51 -19.96
N ASP A 105 3.73 34.12 -20.75
CA ASP A 105 3.61 34.35 -22.21
C ASP A 105 2.59 35.44 -22.60
#